data_AF-A0A3L6N2K0-F1
#
_entry.id   AF-A0A3L6N2K0-F1
#
_cell.length_a   1.000
_cell.length_b   1.000
_cell.length_c   1.000
_cell.angle_alpha   90.00
_cell.angle_beta   90.00
_cell.angle_gamma   90.00
#
_symmetry.space_group_name_H-M   'P 1'
#
loop_
_entity.id
_entity.type
_entity.pdbx_description
1 polymer ?
#
loop_
_entity_poly.entity_id
_entity_poly.type
_entity_poly.pdbx_seq_one_letter_code
_entity_poly.pdbx_strand_id
1 'polypeptide(L)'
;MQEVQSPGTRAKASYLPFNSMGVRTNTRPGVEPEGLFAGGDPRTNEDWLLLGIHILLLREHNRLCDILKKQKPGRYDEQLYQTVRLVMSAKHALIANAYQMAYWTEKMPWPRDDGFPLYRQIFGENALEINPANKYPWPLVTKNGKPMTVSAVMAVVYRFHEFIIPSFPIKDQNNETLWEQNLFETSFNSTGLLNVGLERILAGALWSHIPDFKPGVDESFRSAGIYRGRPFDIVVSSIVHKREQGLSAFNQYFHEYNA
;
A
#
# COMPACT_ATOMS: atom_id res chain seq x y z
N MET A 1 9.32 -17.41 1.75
CA MET A 1 9.53 -16.85 0.39
C MET A 1 9.99 -17.96 -0.53
N GLN A 2 9.83 -17.78 -1.84
CA GLN A 2 10.38 -18.67 -2.86
C GLN A 2 11.41 -17.91 -3.70
N GLU A 3 12.51 -18.55 -4.09
CA GLU A 3 13.54 -17.94 -4.94
C GLU A 3 13.30 -18.29 -6.41
N VAL A 4 13.10 -17.28 -7.24
CA VAL A 4 12.81 -17.46 -8.67
C VAL A 4 13.75 -16.57 -9.47
N GLN A 5 14.36 -17.12 -10.53
CA GLN A 5 15.08 -16.34 -11.53
C GLN A 5 14.15 -16.08 -12.70
N SER A 6 13.71 -14.84 -12.84
CA SER A 6 12.83 -14.43 -13.94
C SER A 6 13.58 -14.45 -15.28
N PRO A 7 12.93 -14.83 -16.39
CA PRO A 7 13.54 -14.81 -17.72
C PRO A 7 14.26 -13.49 -18.05
N GLY A 8 15.52 -13.61 -18.48
CA GLY A 8 16.37 -12.47 -18.85
C GLY A 8 16.90 -11.64 -17.68
N THR A 9 16.71 -12.07 -16.43
CA THR A 9 17.30 -11.42 -15.25
C THR A 9 18.62 -12.08 -14.84
N ARG A 10 19.55 -11.28 -14.31
CA ARG A 10 20.91 -11.73 -13.94
C ARG A 10 20.94 -12.55 -12.63
N ALA A 11 19.94 -12.41 -11.77
CA ALA A 11 19.94 -13.01 -10.45
C ALA A 11 18.55 -13.52 -10.04
N LYS A 12 18.53 -14.46 -9.09
CA LYS A 12 17.32 -14.89 -8.41
C LYS A 12 16.80 -13.77 -7.52
N ALA A 13 15.48 -13.73 -7.36
CA ALA A 13 14.80 -12.82 -6.48
C ALA A 13 13.78 -13.57 -5.60
N SER A 14 13.60 -13.10 -4.37
CA SER A 14 12.67 -13.71 -3.42
C SER A 14 11.24 -13.21 -3.62
N TYR A 15 10.27 -14.11 -3.71
CA TYR A 15 8.85 -13.78 -3.86
C TYR A 15 8.02 -14.33 -2.69
N LEU A 16 6.80 -13.82 -2.55
CA LEU A 16 5.80 -14.43 -1.67
C LEU A 16 5.58 -15.90 -2.07
N PRO A 17 5.27 -16.81 -1.12
CA PRO A 17 4.86 -18.16 -1.48
C PRO A 17 3.49 -18.14 -2.17
N PHE A 18 3.22 -19.10 -3.05
CA PHE A 18 1.86 -19.35 -3.52
C PHE A 18 0.94 -19.77 -2.37
N ASN A 19 -0.36 -19.54 -2.53
CA ASN A 19 -1.36 -19.73 -1.48
C ASN A 19 -1.76 -21.19 -1.26
N SER A 20 -0.77 -22.06 -1.06
CA SER A 20 -0.99 -23.45 -0.66
C SER A 20 -1.52 -23.60 0.77
N MET A 21 -1.45 -22.53 1.57
CA MET A 21 -1.91 -22.50 2.97
C MET A 21 -3.39 -22.10 3.11
N GLY A 22 -4.07 -21.75 2.02
CA GLY A 22 -5.49 -21.37 2.05
C GLY A 22 -5.77 -20.07 2.81
N VAL A 23 -4.83 -19.11 2.80
CA VAL A 23 -5.09 -17.78 3.38
C VAL A 23 -6.16 -17.05 2.57
N ARG A 24 -7.02 -16.29 3.25
CA ARG A 24 -8.11 -15.54 2.60
C ARG A 24 -7.53 -14.58 1.56
N THR A 25 -7.88 -14.82 0.29
CA THR A 25 -7.37 -14.07 -0.86
C THR A 25 -8.52 -13.76 -1.79
N ASN A 26 -8.64 -12.51 -2.24
CA ASN A 26 -9.56 -12.13 -3.30
C ASN A 26 -9.09 -12.73 -4.63
N THR A 27 -10.02 -13.06 -5.52
CA THR A 27 -9.70 -13.56 -6.85
C THR A 27 -10.74 -13.11 -7.88
N ARG A 28 -10.55 -13.54 -9.13
CA ARG A 28 -11.46 -13.33 -10.27
C ARG A 28 -11.87 -14.67 -10.90
N PRO A 29 -12.97 -14.74 -11.68
CA PRO A 29 -13.35 -15.95 -12.41
C PRO A 29 -12.19 -16.52 -13.23
N GLY A 30 -12.00 -17.84 -13.16
CA GLY A 30 -10.94 -18.55 -13.88
C GLY A 30 -9.55 -18.47 -13.24
N VAL A 31 -9.42 -17.86 -12.05
CA VAL A 31 -8.16 -17.84 -11.29
C VAL A 31 -8.41 -18.44 -9.91
N GLU A 32 -7.84 -19.62 -9.66
CA GLU A 32 -7.91 -20.26 -8.35
C GLU A 32 -7.02 -19.53 -7.33
N PRO A 33 -7.48 -19.33 -6.08
CA PRO A 33 -6.69 -18.65 -5.05
C PRO A 33 -5.29 -19.24 -4.81
N GLU A 34 -5.12 -20.56 -4.99
CA GLU A 34 -3.85 -21.27 -4.83
C GLU A 34 -2.81 -20.85 -5.88
N GLY A 35 -3.28 -20.39 -7.05
CA GLY A 35 -2.44 -19.81 -8.11
C GLY A 35 -2.01 -18.37 -7.84
N LEU A 36 -2.40 -17.79 -6.70
CA LEU A 36 -2.03 -16.45 -6.27
C LEU A 36 -1.05 -16.49 -5.09
N PHE A 37 -0.35 -15.38 -4.84
CA PHE A 37 0.52 -15.29 -3.68
C PHE A 37 -0.25 -15.20 -2.37
N ALA A 38 0.23 -15.90 -1.33
CA ALA A 38 -0.26 -15.76 0.03
C ALA A 38 0.28 -14.47 0.67
N GLY A 39 -0.62 -13.53 0.95
CA GLY A 39 -0.32 -12.30 1.67
C GLY A 39 -1.16 -12.14 2.93
N GLY A 40 -0.79 -11.16 3.76
CA GLY A 40 -1.52 -10.84 5.00
C GLY A 40 -2.82 -10.07 4.78
N ASP A 41 -3.05 -9.52 3.58
CA ASP A 41 -4.30 -8.84 3.20
C ASP A 41 -4.94 -9.57 2.00
N PRO A 42 -6.27 -9.79 1.98
CA PRO A 42 -6.94 -10.46 0.86
C PRO A 42 -6.74 -9.79 -0.51
N ARG A 43 -6.35 -8.51 -0.54
CA ARG A 43 -6.11 -7.73 -1.76
C ARG A 43 -4.64 -7.72 -2.17
N THR A 44 -3.78 -8.53 -1.55
CA THR A 44 -2.33 -8.58 -1.88
C THR A 44 -2.06 -8.75 -3.38
N ASN A 45 -2.95 -9.42 -4.11
CA ASN A 45 -2.82 -9.74 -5.53
C ASN A 45 -3.61 -8.80 -6.47
N GLU A 46 -4.02 -7.62 -5.99
CA GLU A 46 -4.88 -6.70 -6.74
C GLU A 46 -4.27 -6.23 -8.06
N ASP A 47 -2.97 -5.92 -8.03
CA ASP A 47 -2.14 -5.52 -9.17
C ASP A 47 -0.64 -5.74 -8.84
N TRP A 48 0.23 -5.66 -9.86
CA TRP A 48 1.66 -5.89 -9.68
C TRP A 48 2.39 -4.83 -8.86
N LEU A 49 1.92 -3.58 -8.85
CA LEU A 49 2.56 -2.50 -8.10
C LEU A 49 2.34 -2.71 -6.60
N LEU A 50 1.10 -2.95 -6.19
CA LEU A 50 0.76 -3.29 -4.81
C LEU A 50 1.49 -4.56 -4.36
N LEU A 51 1.42 -5.62 -5.16
CA LEU A 51 2.07 -6.90 -4.87
C LEU A 51 3.60 -6.74 -4.74
N GLY A 52 4.21 -5.90 -5.57
CA GLY A 52 5.64 -5.56 -5.48
C GLY A 52 6.02 -4.96 -4.13
N ILE A 53 5.22 -4.04 -3.59
CA ILE A 53 5.43 -3.48 -2.26
C ILE A 53 5.30 -4.54 -1.16
N HIS A 54 4.30 -5.43 -1.25
CA HIS A 54 4.16 -6.54 -0.29
C HIS A 54 5.39 -7.46 -0.28
N ILE A 55 5.94 -7.76 -1.47
CA ILE A 55 7.16 -8.57 -1.58
C ILE A 55 8.35 -7.85 -0.94
N LEU A 56 8.53 -6.55 -1.19
CA LEU A 56 9.61 -5.76 -0.58
C LEU A 56 9.54 -5.76 0.95
N LEU A 57 8.34 -5.60 1.52
CA LEU A 57 8.15 -5.60 2.97
C LEU A 57 8.49 -6.96 3.59
N LEU A 58 8.15 -8.08 2.92
CA LEU A 58 8.52 -9.40 3.39
C LEU A 58 10.04 -9.69 3.24
N ARG A 59 10.66 -9.23 2.15
CA ARG A 59 12.12 -9.29 1.97
C ARG A 59 12.83 -8.55 3.11
N GLU A 60 12.36 -7.36 3.44
CA GLU A 60 12.94 -6.56 4.54
C GLU A 60 12.74 -7.23 5.90
N HIS A 61 11.56 -7.77 6.17
CA HIS A 61 11.33 -8.56 7.39
C HIS A 61 12.35 -9.68 7.52
N ASN A 62 12.52 -10.51 6.49
CA ASN A 62 13.44 -11.64 6.56
C ASN A 62 14.92 -11.20 6.68
N ARG A 63 15.31 -10.12 5.98
CA ARG A 63 16.64 -9.53 6.13
C ARG A 63 16.91 -9.07 7.56
N LEU A 64 15.92 -8.44 8.21
CA LEU A 64 16.03 -8.00 9.61
C LEU A 64 16.06 -9.19 10.59
N CYS A 65 15.31 -10.26 10.32
CA CYS A 65 15.41 -11.51 11.08
C CYS A 65 16.81 -12.10 11.03
N ASP A 66 17.43 -12.15 9.84
CA ASP A 66 18.79 -12.67 9.66
C ASP A 66 19.84 -11.83 10.40
N ILE A 67 19.71 -10.49 10.34
CA ILE A 67 20.58 -9.57 11.08
C ILE A 67 20.43 -9.79 12.58
N LEU A 68 19.19 -9.87 13.07
CA LEU A 68 18.91 -10.05 14.49
C LEU A 68 19.41 -11.41 15.00
N LYS A 69 19.25 -12.47 14.21
CA LYS A 69 19.76 -13.82 14.52
C LYS A 69 21.28 -13.84 14.63
N LYS A 70 21.99 -13.15 13.72
CA LYS A 70 23.46 -13.02 13.78
C LYS A 70 23.92 -12.26 15.04
N GLN A 71 23.20 -11.21 15.42
CA GLN A 71 23.53 -10.40 16.61
C GLN A 71 23.12 -11.06 17.93
N LYS A 72 22.08 -11.90 17.92
CA LYS A 72 21.52 -12.56 19.10
C LYS A 72 21.27 -14.06 18.80
N PRO A 73 22.33 -14.90 18.71
CA PRO A 73 22.21 -16.30 18.28
C PRO A 73 21.33 -17.18 19.19
N GLY A 74 21.12 -16.80 20.45
CA GLY A 74 20.31 -17.54 21.42
C GLY A 74 18.79 -17.29 21.36
N ARG A 75 18.31 -16.41 20.47
CA ARG A 75 16.86 -16.18 20.30
C ARG A 75 16.22 -17.28 19.45
N TYR A 76 15.04 -17.75 19.88
CA TYR A 76 14.24 -18.70 19.10
C TYR A 76 13.35 -17.99 18.08
N ASP A 77 12.79 -18.76 17.15
CA ASP A 77 12.14 -18.25 15.93
C ASP A 77 11.02 -17.23 16.21
N GLU A 78 10.10 -17.54 17.12
CA GLU A 78 9.00 -16.64 17.50
C GLU A 78 9.50 -15.30 18.06
N GLN A 79 10.59 -15.31 18.84
CA GLN A 79 11.18 -14.07 19.35
C GLN A 79 11.76 -13.22 18.22
N LEU A 80 12.40 -13.84 17.22
CA LEU A 80 12.89 -13.14 16.04
C LEU A 80 11.72 -12.53 15.27
N TYR A 81 10.69 -13.34 14.97
CA TYR A 81 9.49 -12.90 14.26
C TYR A 81 8.80 -11.72 14.97
N GLN A 82 8.43 -11.85 16.25
CA GLN A 82 7.70 -10.79 16.96
C GLN A 82 8.55 -9.52 17.11
N THR A 83 9.87 -9.66 17.36
CA THR A 83 10.75 -8.49 17.44
C THR A 83 10.79 -7.74 16.11
N VAL A 84 11.01 -8.46 15.01
CA VAL A 84 11.14 -7.84 13.70
C VAL A 84 9.80 -7.32 13.19
N ARG A 85 8.68 -8.00 13.50
CA ARG A 85 7.33 -7.51 13.24
C ARG A 85 7.10 -6.13 13.86
N LEU A 86 7.49 -5.93 15.13
CA LEU A 86 7.39 -4.61 15.80
C LEU A 86 8.24 -3.55 15.09
N VAL A 87 9.47 -3.90 14.69
CA VAL A 87 10.36 -3.00 13.93
C VAL A 87 9.75 -2.64 12.57
N MET A 88 9.20 -3.62 11.85
CA MET A 88 8.55 -3.41 10.55
C MET A 88 7.30 -2.54 10.68
N SER A 89 6.49 -2.73 11.73
CA SER A 89 5.35 -1.86 12.01
C SER A 89 5.79 -0.41 12.24
N ALA A 90 6.86 -0.20 13.02
CA ALA A 90 7.43 1.13 13.24
C ALA A 90 7.97 1.76 11.94
N LYS A 91 8.67 0.97 11.10
CA LYS A 91 9.19 1.42 9.81
C LYS A 91 8.06 1.80 8.84
N HIS A 92 6.99 0.99 8.78
CA HIS A 92 5.83 1.28 7.95
C HIS A 92 5.11 2.56 8.40
N ALA A 93 4.91 2.72 9.71
CA ALA A 93 4.35 3.95 10.27
C ALA A 93 5.21 5.18 9.94
N LEU A 94 6.54 5.06 10.03
CA LEU A 94 7.45 6.15 9.67
C LEU A 94 7.33 6.54 8.18
N ILE A 95 7.28 5.57 7.27
CA ILE A 95 7.12 5.83 5.83
C ILE A 95 5.77 6.53 5.56
N ALA A 96 4.69 6.02 6.15
CA ALA A 96 3.36 6.62 6.01
C ALA A 96 3.34 8.07 6.53
N ASN A 97 3.95 8.31 7.69
CA ASN A 97 4.05 9.64 8.29
C ASN A 97 4.88 10.59 7.41
N ALA A 98 6.02 10.13 6.89
CA ALA A 98 6.88 10.94 6.02
C ALA A 98 6.16 11.35 4.72
N TYR A 99 5.40 10.43 4.12
CA TYR A 99 4.54 10.75 2.98
C TYR A 99 3.56 11.88 3.35
N GLN A 100 2.85 11.75 4.47
CA GLN A 100 1.88 12.76 4.86
C GLN A 100 2.56 14.10 5.21
N MET A 101 3.72 14.10 5.87
CA MET A 101 4.46 15.33 6.17
C MET A 101 4.93 16.06 4.91
N ALA A 102 5.24 15.35 3.82
CA ALA A 102 5.63 15.95 2.56
C ALA A 102 4.48 16.69 1.85
N TYR A 103 3.23 16.27 2.06
CA TYR A 103 2.05 16.82 1.37
C TYR A 103 1.14 17.69 2.25
N TRP A 104 1.20 17.55 3.59
CA TRP A 104 0.42 18.33 4.54
C TRP A 104 1.24 19.49 5.11
N THR A 105 0.94 20.70 4.65
CA THR A 105 1.55 21.95 5.15
C THR A 105 0.65 22.65 6.17
N GLU A 106 1.19 23.60 6.93
CA GLU A 106 0.43 24.40 7.92
C GLU A 106 -0.74 25.19 7.31
N LYS A 107 -0.71 25.44 6.00
CA LYS A 107 -1.73 26.20 5.27
C LYS A 107 -2.96 25.36 4.89
N MET A 108 -2.94 24.05 5.13
CA MET A 108 -4.01 23.15 4.74
C MET A 108 -5.15 23.21 5.79
N PRO A 109 -6.43 23.37 5.38
CA PRO A 109 -7.56 23.61 6.30
C PRO A 109 -8.11 22.34 6.99
N TRP A 110 -7.24 21.36 7.26
CA TRP A 110 -7.61 20.09 7.88
C TRP A 110 -7.77 20.22 9.41
N PRO A 111 -8.65 19.41 10.02
CA PRO A 111 -9.03 19.60 11.41
C PRO A 111 -7.83 19.26 12.26
N ARG A 112 -7.71 19.96 13.39
CA ARG A 112 -6.55 19.74 14.24
C ARG A 112 -6.62 18.45 15.06
N ASP A 113 -7.78 17.80 15.08
CA ASP A 113 -8.17 16.92 16.17
C ASP A 113 -8.67 15.53 15.67
N ASP A 114 -8.45 15.20 14.39
CA ASP A 114 -8.99 14.02 13.69
C ASP A 114 -8.25 12.69 13.93
N GLY A 115 -7.36 12.65 14.92
CA GLY A 115 -6.60 11.43 15.22
C GLY A 115 -5.24 11.36 14.51
N PHE A 116 -4.80 12.44 13.89
CA PHE A 116 -3.41 12.64 13.49
C PHE A 116 -2.58 13.56 14.44
N PRO A 117 -2.72 13.55 15.80
CA PRO A 117 -1.85 14.33 16.70
C PRO A 117 -0.35 14.03 16.61
N LEU A 118 0.03 12.82 16.14
CA LEU A 118 1.44 12.46 15.95
C LEU A 118 2.16 13.45 15.01
N TYR A 119 1.46 13.99 14.03
CA TYR A 119 2.03 14.71 12.90
C TYR A 119 2.51 16.10 13.28
N ARG A 120 1.90 16.72 14.29
CA ARG A 120 2.22 18.11 14.66
C ARG A 120 3.21 18.22 15.80
N GLN A 121 3.35 17.18 16.60
CA GLN A 121 4.34 17.13 17.67
C GLN A 121 5.69 16.59 17.14
N ILE A 122 5.71 15.84 16.03
CA ILE A 122 6.91 15.18 15.50
C ILE A 122 7.78 16.10 14.62
N PHE A 123 7.33 17.29 14.20
CA PHE A 123 8.25 18.19 13.49
C PHE A 123 9.39 18.66 14.41
N GLY A 124 10.63 18.40 13.99
CA GLY A 124 11.83 19.08 14.47
C GLY A 124 11.87 20.51 13.94
N GLU A 125 13.02 20.99 13.48
CA GLU A 125 13.09 22.33 12.90
C GLU A 125 12.40 22.40 11.52
N ASN A 126 12.19 21.25 10.86
CA ASN A 126 11.54 21.16 9.55
C ASN A 126 10.79 19.83 9.31
N ALA A 127 10.15 19.74 8.13
CA ALA A 127 9.31 18.62 7.71
C ALA A 127 10.01 17.27 7.47
N LEU A 128 11.35 17.26 7.48
CA LEU A 128 12.16 16.04 7.32
C LEU A 128 12.78 15.59 8.65
N GLU A 129 12.63 16.37 9.71
CA GLU A 129 13.21 16.09 11.03
C GLU A 129 12.16 15.63 12.03
N ILE A 130 12.51 14.62 12.82
CA ILE A 130 11.75 14.15 13.97
C ILE A 130 12.14 14.99 15.19
N ASN A 131 11.15 15.53 15.90
CA ASN A 131 11.34 16.27 17.14
C ASN A 131 12.04 15.37 18.18
N PRO A 132 13.25 15.72 18.63
CA PRO A 132 14.01 14.90 19.56
C PRO A 132 13.37 14.79 20.96
N ALA A 133 12.39 15.65 21.29
CA ALA A 133 11.61 15.55 22.52
C ALA A 133 10.52 14.47 22.45
N ASN A 134 10.07 14.10 21.24
CA ASN A 134 9.12 13.02 21.01
C ASN A 134 9.89 11.75 20.67
N LYS A 135 10.42 11.10 21.71
CA LYS A 135 11.05 9.77 21.58
C LYS A 135 10.00 8.71 21.78
N TYR A 136 10.19 7.58 21.10
CA TYR A 136 9.40 6.37 21.31
C TYR A 136 9.27 6.03 22.82
N PRO A 137 8.09 5.61 23.30
CA PRO A 137 6.87 5.35 22.55
C PRO A 137 6.12 6.64 22.20
N TRP A 138 5.62 6.70 20.96
CA TRP A 138 4.77 7.80 20.53
C TRP A 138 3.46 7.83 21.35
N PRO A 139 2.91 9.00 21.69
CA PRO A 139 1.62 9.07 22.37
C PRO A 139 0.55 8.37 21.52
N LEU A 140 -0.18 7.43 22.13
CA LEU A 140 -1.31 6.77 21.48
C LEU A 140 -2.31 7.84 21.04
N VAL A 141 -2.71 7.77 19.77
CA VAL A 141 -3.84 8.56 19.28
C VAL A 141 -5.07 8.10 20.04
N THR A 142 -5.45 8.88 21.04
CA THR A 142 -6.66 8.68 21.82
C THR A 142 -7.54 9.88 21.68
N LYS A 143 -8.85 9.64 21.58
CA LYS A 143 -9.86 10.69 21.77
C LYS A 143 -10.50 10.45 23.12
N ASN A 144 -10.34 11.41 24.03
CA ASN A 144 -10.80 11.30 25.41
C ASN A 144 -10.27 10.03 26.13
N GLY A 145 -8.99 9.70 25.95
CA GLY A 145 -8.33 8.55 26.57
C GLY A 145 -8.69 7.18 25.98
N LYS A 146 -9.50 7.12 24.91
CA LYS A 146 -9.85 5.88 24.23
C LYS A 146 -9.08 5.72 22.91
N PRO A 147 -8.50 4.55 22.62
CA PRO A 147 -7.96 4.25 21.30
C PRO A 147 -9.03 4.47 20.23
N MET A 148 -8.65 5.16 19.15
CA MET A 148 -9.53 5.36 18.01
C MET A 148 -9.18 4.41 16.87
N THR A 149 -10.21 3.93 16.18
CA THR A 149 -10.08 3.34 14.84
C THR A 149 -10.40 4.39 13.79
N VAL A 150 -9.88 4.20 12.58
CA VAL A 150 -10.23 5.06 11.45
C VAL A 150 -11.75 5.06 11.21
N SER A 151 -12.35 6.21 10.93
CA SER A 151 -13.79 6.31 10.67
C SER A 151 -14.14 5.75 9.29
N ALA A 152 -15.39 5.32 9.09
CA ALA A 152 -15.89 4.91 7.77
C ALA A 152 -15.79 6.05 6.74
N VAL A 153 -15.93 7.30 7.19
CA VAL A 153 -15.71 8.51 6.37
C VAL A 153 -14.26 8.57 5.89
N MET A 154 -13.29 8.30 6.75
CA MET A 154 -11.88 8.35 6.36
C MET A 154 -11.52 7.29 5.31
N ALA A 155 -12.10 6.09 5.41
CA ALA A 155 -11.95 5.05 4.39
C ALA A 155 -12.49 5.47 3.01
N VAL A 156 -13.37 6.47 2.98
CA VAL A 156 -13.88 7.08 1.75
C VAL A 156 -13.02 8.27 1.31
N VAL A 157 -12.51 9.07 2.23
CA VAL A 157 -11.58 10.18 1.93
C VAL A 157 -10.30 9.67 1.28
N TYR A 158 -9.79 8.51 1.70
CA TYR A 158 -8.59 7.88 1.11
C TYR A 158 -8.80 7.25 -0.28
N ARG A 159 -9.97 7.42 -0.90
CA ARG A 159 -10.23 6.94 -2.26
C ARG A 159 -9.72 7.94 -3.30
N PHE A 160 -8.41 8.10 -3.35
CA PHE A 160 -7.71 8.92 -4.35
C PHE A 160 -7.60 8.16 -5.68
N HIS A 161 -8.73 7.73 -6.23
CA HIS A 161 -8.76 6.96 -7.48
C HIS A 161 -8.26 7.77 -8.68
N GLU A 162 -8.17 9.09 -8.55
CA GLU A 162 -7.63 10.02 -9.53
C GLU A 162 -6.11 9.85 -9.74
N PHE A 163 -5.41 9.24 -8.78
CA PHE A 163 -3.97 8.97 -8.84
C PHE A 163 -3.61 7.62 -9.45
N ILE A 164 -4.60 6.80 -9.81
CA ILE A 164 -4.33 5.52 -10.47
C ILE A 164 -3.68 5.80 -11.82
N ILE A 165 -2.60 5.08 -12.14
CA ILE A 165 -1.96 5.12 -13.45
C ILE A 165 -2.54 4.02 -14.36
N PRO A 166 -2.85 4.30 -15.63
CA PRO A 166 -3.41 3.30 -16.54
C PRO A 166 -2.36 2.27 -17.00
N SER A 167 -1.10 2.70 -17.09
CA SER A 167 0.03 1.86 -17.45
C SER A 167 1.32 2.31 -16.75
N PHE A 168 2.33 1.44 -16.77
CA PHE A 168 3.69 1.74 -16.33
C PHE A 168 4.73 1.02 -17.20
N PRO A 169 5.91 1.61 -17.42
CA PRO A 169 6.97 0.97 -18.21
C PRO A 169 7.50 -0.25 -17.48
N ILE A 170 7.76 -1.35 -18.16
CA ILE A 170 8.63 -2.41 -17.66
C ILE A 170 10.05 -2.12 -18.11
N LYS A 171 10.97 -2.02 -17.17
CA LYS A 171 12.34 -1.58 -17.44
C LYS A 171 13.38 -2.66 -17.21
N ASP A 172 14.38 -2.70 -18.06
CA ASP A 172 15.52 -3.60 -17.89
C ASP A 172 16.58 -3.00 -16.94
N GLN A 173 17.68 -3.74 -16.72
CA GLN A 173 18.79 -3.29 -15.87
C GLN A 173 19.56 -2.07 -16.41
N ASN A 174 19.42 -1.75 -17.70
CA ASN A 174 20.03 -0.60 -18.34
C ASN A 174 19.09 0.60 -18.38
N ASN A 175 17.93 0.51 -17.70
CA ASN A 175 16.88 1.52 -17.68
C ASN A 175 16.17 1.71 -19.03
N GLU A 176 16.26 0.74 -19.93
CA GLU A 176 15.53 0.71 -21.20
C GLU A 176 14.12 0.17 -20.99
N THR A 177 13.13 0.82 -21.61
CA THR A 177 11.74 0.35 -21.57
C THR A 177 11.60 -0.85 -22.50
N LEU A 178 11.23 -2.00 -21.93
CA LEU A 178 10.92 -3.22 -22.68
C LEU A 178 9.52 -3.14 -23.31
N TRP A 179 8.51 -2.72 -22.53
CA TRP A 179 7.16 -2.41 -23.00
C TRP A 179 6.39 -1.56 -21.97
N GLU A 180 5.24 -1.01 -22.36
CA GLU A 180 4.27 -0.38 -21.45
C GLU A 180 3.26 -1.41 -20.95
N GLN A 181 3.22 -1.65 -19.63
CA GLN A 181 2.32 -2.60 -19.00
C GLN A 181 1.02 -1.91 -18.57
N ASN A 182 -0.13 -2.37 -19.08
CA ASN A 182 -1.44 -1.96 -18.57
C ASN A 182 -1.61 -2.44 -17.12
N LEU A 183 -1.97 -1.54 -16.19
CA LEU A 183 -2.09 -1.87 -14.77
C LEU A 183 -3.19 -2.91 -14.49
N PHE A 184 -4.34 -2.82 -15.15
CA PHE A 184 -5.48 -3.71 -14.90
C PHE A 184 -5.26 -5.13 -15.42
N GLU A 185 -4.48 -5.28 -16.49
CA GLU A 185 -4.08 -6.60 -16.98
C GLU A 185 -3.18 -7.36 -15.99
N THR A 186 -2.58 -6.66 -15.03
CA THR A 186 -1.77 -7.27 -13.98
C THR A 186 -2.60 -7.86 -12.83
N SER A 187 -3.90 -7.59 -12.81
CA SER A 187 -4.78 -7.96 -11.70
C SER A 187 -4.91 -9.48 -11.56
N PHE A 188 -4.64 -9.99 -10.36
CA PHE A 188 -4.64 -11.42 -10.04
C PHE A 188 -3.72 -12.24 -10.97
N ASN A 189 -2.57 -11.67 -11.37
CA ASN A 189 -1.61 -12.31 -12.30
C ASN A 189 -0.25 -12.57 -11.63
N SER A 190 -0.21 -13.48 -10.64
CA SER A 190 1.03 -13.81 -9.90
C SER A 190 2.12 -14.41 -10.80
N THR A 191 1.75 -15.32 -11.71
CA THR A 191 2.69 -15.95 -12.64
C THR A 191 3.31 -14.95 -13.60
N GLY A 192 2.52 -13.99 -14.10
CA GLY A 192 3.03 -12.92 -14.95
C GLY A 192 4.08 -12.06 -14.22
N LEU A 193 3.85 -11.72 -12.95
CA LEU A 193 4.84 -11.01 -12.15
C LEU A 193 6.16 -11.78 -12.04
N LEU A 194 6.10 -13.10 -11.81
CA LEU A 194 7.31 -13.95 -11.77
C LEU A 194 8.05 -13.98 -13.10
N ASN A 195 7.32 -14.01 -14.22
CA ASN A 195 7.92 -14.03 -15.55
C ASN A 195 8.59 -12.70 -15.90
N VAL A 196 7.99 -11.57 -15.50
CA VAL A 196 8.54 -10.24 -15.74
C VAL A 196 9.75 -9.95 -14.86
N GLY A 197 9.63 -10.26 -13.57
CA GLY A 197 10.62 -9.98 -12.54
C GLY A 197 10.31 -8.72 -11.74
N LEU A 198 10.41 -8.83 -10.41
CA LEU A 198 10.08 -7.75 -9.48
C LEU A 198 10.87 -6.47 -9.77
N GLU A 199 12.18 -6.58 -9.99
CA GLU A 199 13.08 -5.45 -10.13
C GLU A 199 12.70 -4.58 -11.34
N ARG A 200 12.24 -5.21 -12.43
CA ARG A 200 11.78 -4.52 -13.64
C ARG A 200 10.48 -3.74 -13.40
N ILE A 201 9.57 -4.33 -12.64
CA ILE A 201 8.29 -3.72 -12.25
C ILE A 201 8.55 -2.52 -11.32
N LEU A 202 9.41 -2.67 -10.31
CA LEU A 202 9.74 -1.60 -9.37
C LEU A 202 10.49 -0.46 -10.05
N ALA A 203 11.43 -0.76 -10.97
CA ALA A 203 12.07 0.26 -11.79
C ALA A 203 11.04 1.02 -12.64
N GLY A 204 10.07 0.30 -13.19
CA GLY A 204 8.91 0.87 -13.86
C GLY A 204 8.11 1.85 -13.02
N ALA A 205 7.73 1.42 -11.82
CA ALA A 205 6.97 2.22 -10.86
C ALA A 205 7.67 3.54 -10.51
N LEU A 206 9.01 3.53 -10.40
CA LEU A 206 9.81 4.74 -10.13
C LEU A 206 9.87 5.71 -11.31
N TRP A 207 9.63 5.22 -12.53
CA TRP A 207 9.60 6.02 -13.76
C TRP A 207 8.20 6.46 -14.16
N SER A 208 7.17 5.92 -13.52
CA SER A 208 5.79 6.32 -13.73
C SER A 208 5.53 7.72 -13.19
N HIS A 209 4.76 8.49 -13.95
CA HIS A 209 4.21 9.77 -13.49
C HIS A 209 2.84 9.54 -12.85
N ILE A 210 2.68 9.95 -11.60
CA ILE A 210 1.38 9.96 -10.91
C ILE A 210 0.59 11.17 -11.45
N PRO A 211 -0.66 10.99 -11.89
CA PRO A 211 -1.46 12.09 -12.41
C PRO A 211 -1.69 13.18 -11.38
N ASP A 212 -1.78 14.43 -11.83
CA ASP A 212 -2.24 15.53 -11.00
C ASP A 212 -3.68 15.32 -10.52
N PHE A 213 -3.97 15.83 -9.33
CA PHE A 213 -5.32 15.77 -8.77
C PHE A 213 -6.29 16.55 -9.65
N LYS A 214 -7.35 15.89 -10.13
CA LYS A 214 -8.41 16.50 -10.95
C LYS A 214 -9.79 16.03 -10.48
N PRO A 215 -10.87 16.81 -10.66
CA PRO A 215 -12.21 16.30 -10.45
C PRO A 215 -12.52 15.12 -11.38
N GLY A 216 -13.02 14.02 -10.80
CA GLY A 216 -13.35 12.81 -11.54
C GLY A 216 -12.15 11.90 -11.81
N VAL A 217 -12.42 10.69 -12.28
CA VAL A 217 -11.38 9.70 -12.64
C VAL A 217 -11.25 9.59 -14.15
N ASP A 218 -10.13 9.04 -14.63
CA ASP A 218 -9.99 8.72 -16.05
C ASP A 218 -11.08 7.75 -16.54
N GLU A 219 -11.59 7.94 -17.76
CA GLU A 219 -12.63 7.09 -18.34
C GLU A 219 -12.18 5.62 -18.47
N SER A 220 -10.87 5.40 -18.64
CA SER A 220 -10.29 4.05 -18.61
C SER A 220 -10.55 3.33 -17.29
N PHE A 221 -10.69 4.05 -16.17
CA PHE A 221 -11.01 3.51 -14.85
C PHE A 221 -12.52 3.41 -14.57
N ARG A 222 -13.30 4.36 -15.11
CA ARG A 222 -14.75 4.39 -14.95
C ARG A 222 -15.43 3.28 -15.75
N SER A 223 -14.94 3.01 -16.95
CA SER A 223 -15.52 2.00 -17.83
C SER A 223 -14.80 0.66 -17.77
N ALA A 224 -13.49 0.63 -17.46
CA ALA A 224 -12.54 -0.49 -17.24
C ALA A 224 -12.69 -1.78 -18.07
N GLY A 225 -13.62 -1.84 -19.04
CA GLY A 225 -14.17 -3.04 -19.63
C GLY A 225 -14.62 -4.06 -18.57
N ILE A 226 -13.65 -4.84 -18.11
CA ILE A 226 -13.80 -5.99 -17.23
C ILE A 226 -12.71 -5.94 -16.14
N TYR A 227 -13.09 -5.62 -14.90
CA TYR A 227 -12.23 -5.76 -13.73
C TYR A 227 -12.66 -6.97 -12.91
N ARG A 228 -11.72 -7.78 -12.42
CA ARG A 228 -12.05 -9.04 -11.73
C ARG A 228 -13.03 -9.94 -12.50
N GLY A 229 -12.93 -9.94 -13.84
CA GLY A 229 -13.79 -10.76 -14.70
C GLY A 229 -15.24 -10.28 -14.82
N ARG A 230 -15.56 -9.04 -14.40
CA ARG A 230 -16.90 -8.45 -14.52
C ARG A 230 -16.82 -6.98 -14.93
N PRO A 231 -17.86 -6.42 -15.59
CA PRO A 231 -17.98 -4.97 -15.73
C PRO A 231 -17.87 -4.29 -14.37
N PHE A 232 -17.00 -3.29 -14.29
CA PHE A 232 -16.71 -2.60 -13.04
C PHE A 232 -16.48 -1.13 -13.31
N ASP A 233 -17.18 -0.31 -12.54
CA ASP A 233 -16.99 1.12 -12.50
C ASP A 233 -16.60 1.49 -11.06
N ILE A 234 -15.36 1.93 -10.88
CA ILE A 234 -14.81 2.25 -9.56
C ILE A 234 -15.52 3.45 -8.91
N VAL A 235 -16.07 4.36 -9.72
CA VAL A 235 -16.83 5.54 -9.26
C VAL A 235 -18.19 5.09 -8.76
N VAL A 236 -18.91 4.30 -9.56
CA VAL A 236 -20.22 3.76 -9.18
C VAL A 236 -20.09 2.88 -7.94
N SER A 237 -19.12 1.97 -7.92
CA SER A 237 -18.82 1.13 -6.76
C SER A 237 -18.56 1.98 -5.52
N SER A 238 -17.82 3.09 -5.67
CA SER A 238 -17.54 4.00 -4.58
C SER A 238 -18.79 4.70 -4.06
N ILE A 239 -19.65 5.22 -4.95
CA ILE A 239 -20.89 5.92 -4.59
C ILE A 239 -21.87 4.97 -3.90
N VAL A 240 -22.07 3.77 -4.45
CA VAL A 240 -22.95 2.76 -3.86
C VAL A 240 -22.47 2.40 -2.47
N HIS A 241 -21.17 2.11 -2.30
CA HIS A 241 -20.62 1.78 -1.00
C HIS A 241 -20.77 2.91 0.01
N LYS A 242 -20.59 4.19 -0.38
CA LYS A 242 -20.84 5.33 0.52
C LYS A 242 -22.28 5.33 1.08
N ARG A 243 -23.25 5.00 0.23
CA ARG A 243 -24.68 4.92 0.62
C ARG A 243 -24.95 3.73 1.53
N GLU A 244 -24.35 2.57 1.25
CA GLU A 244 -24.47 1.37 2.10
C GLU A 244 -23.89 1.59 3.50
N GLN A 245 -22.84 2.41 3.62
CA GLN A 245 -22.26 2.80 4.91
C GLN A 245 -23.07 3.88 5.65
N GLY A 246 -24.13 4.43 5.04
CA GLY A 246 -24.95 5.48 5.65
C GLY A 246 -24.22 6.80 5.87
N LEU A 247 -23.23 7.13 5.04
CA LEU A 247 -22.46 8.37 5.19
C LEU A 247 -23.31 9.60 4.90
N SER A 248 -23.09 10.68 5.65
CA SER A 248 -23.80 11.95 5.48
C SER A 248 -23.54 12.57 4.11
N ALA A 249 -24.51 13.35 3.63
CA ALA A 249 -24.36 14.13 2.42
C ALA A 249 -23.30 15.23 2.62
N PHE A 250 -22.71 15.71 1.52
CA PHE A 250 -21.62 16.70 1.57
C PHE A 250 -21.97 17.94 2.42
N ASN A 251 -23.13 18.55 2.22
CA ASN A 251 -23.51 19.74 3.00
C ASN A 251 -23.66 19.43 4.50
N GLN A 252 -24.24 18.28 4.84
CA GLN A 252 -24.36 17.87 6.23
C GLN A 252 -22.98 17.65 6.86
N TYR A 253 -22.10 16.92 6.18
CA TYR A 253 -20.71 16.75 6.61
C TYR A 253 -20.00 18.10 6.79
N PHE A 254 -20.15 19.01 5.81
CA PHE A 254 -19.54 20.34 5.86
C PHE A 254 -20.06 21.19 7.03
N HIS A 255 -21.36 21.15 7.31
CA HIS A 255 -21.94 21.85 8.45
C HIS A 255 -21.50 21.23 9.78
N GLU A 256 -21.55 19.91 9.91
CA GLU A 256 -21.08 19.20 11.11
C GLU A 256 -19.60 19.45 11.40
N TYR A 257 -18.80 19.66 10.36
CA TYR A 257 -17.37 19.88 10.46
C TYR A 257 -16.99 21.34 10.76
N ASN A 258 -17.75 22.32 10.27
CA ASN A 258 -17.47 23.75 10.46
C ASN A 258 -18.33 24.41 11.55
N ALA A 259 -19.21 23.66 12.21
CA ALA A 259 -19.96 24.11 13.39
C ALA A 259 -19.14 23.97 14.67
#